data_AF-A0A1S4E623-F1
#
_entry.id   AF-A0A1S4E623-F1
#
_cell.length_a   1.000
_cell.length_b   1.000
_cell.length_c   1.000
_cell.angle_alpha   90.00
_cell.angle_beta   90.00
_cell.angle_gamma   90.00
#
_symmetry.space_group_name_H-M   'P 1'
#
loop_
_entity.id
_entity.type
_entity.pdbx_description
1 polymer ?
#
loop_
_entity_poly.entity_id
_entity_poly.type
_entity_poly.pdbx_seq_one_letter_code
_entity_poly.pdbx_strand_id
1 'polypeptide(L)'
;NGWLSLALLAMEVSQMVTQGLWERDSMLLQLPHFTKELAKRCQENPGKNIETIFDLVEMEDDERRELLQMSDSQLLDIARFCNRFPNIDMAYEVLDGENVAAGENITLQVTLERDLDGRTEVGPVDALRYPKAKEEGWWLVVGDTKSNQLLAIKRVSLQRKAKVKLDFTAPADTGKKSYTLYFMCDSYLGCDQEYSFTVDVKDAAAFDEED
;
A
#
# COMPACT_ATOMS: atom_id res chain seq x y z
N ASN A 1 -15.36 2.60 16.60
CA ASN A 1 -15.30 3.95 16.03
C ASN A 1 -15.32 3.98 14.50
N GLY A 2 -14.77 3.01 13.76
CA GLY A 2 -15.15 2.78 12.35
C GLY A 2 -14.95 3.97 11.39
N TRP A 3 -14.09 4.93 11.71
CA TRP A 3 -13.85 6.12 10.88
C TRP A 3 -12.71 5.86 9.89
N LEU A 4 -13.02 5.83 8.60
CA LEU A 4 -12.07 5.43 7.56
C LEU A 4 -10.92 6.43 7.44
N SER A 5 -11.21 7.71 7.16
CA SER A 5 -10.17 8.72 6.94
C SER A 5 -9.22 8.86 8.13
N LEU A 6 -9.75 8.80 9.37
CA LEU A 6 -8.89 8.90 10.56
C LEU A 6 -7.97 7.67 10.69
N ALA A 7 -8.47 6.48 10.36
CA ALA A 7 -7.66 5.27 10.41
C ALA A 7 -6.54 5.31 9.36
N LEU A 8 -6.84 5.72 8.13
CA LEU A 8 -5.85 5.86 7.05
C LEU A 8 -4.78 6.90 7.41
N LEU A 9 -5.18 8.09 7.90
CA LEU A 9 -4.24 9.11 8.39
C LEU A 9 -3.32 8.57 9.51
N ALA A 10 -3.85 7.76 10.43
CA ALA A 10 -3.03 7.16 11.48
C ALA A 10 -2.01 6.14 10.93
N MET A 11 -2.34 5.45 9.84
CA MET A 11 -1.41 4.53 9.15
C MET A 11 -0.29 5.31 8.45
N GLU A 12 -0.62 6.39 7.74
CA GLU A 12 0.34 7.31 7.13
C GLU A 12 1.26 7.95 8.18
N VAL A 13 0.72 8.34 9.34
CA VAL A 13 1.53 8.82 10.48
C VAL A 13 2.54 7.77 10.95
N SER A 14 2.20 6.48 10.93
CA SER A 14 3.15 5.42 11.25
C SER A 14 4.34 5.39 10.28
N GLN A 15 4.07 5.57 8.99
CA GLN A 15 5.11 5.62 7.95
C GLN A 15 5.99 6.86 8.15
N MET A 16 5.37 8.03 8.35
CA MET A 16 6.05 9.31 8.62
C MET A 16 6.98 9.22 9.82
N VAL A 17 6.51 8.64 10.94
CA VAL A 17 7.33 8.44 12.14
C VAL A 17 8.47 7.45 11.89
N THR A 18 8.22 6.37 11.15
CA THR A 18 9.23 5.37 10.83
C THR A 18 10.34 5.97 9.96
N GLN A 19 9.98 6.72 8.92
CA GLN A 19 10.95 7.30 8.00
C GLN A 19 11.48 8.65 8.46
N GLY A 20 10.90 9.27 9.49
CA GLY A 20 11.24 10.62 9.94
C GLY A 20 10.96 11.68 8.87
N LEU A 21 9.80 11.58 8.22
CA LEU A 21 9.35 12.47 7.13
C LEU A 21 7.95 13.01 7.43
N TRP A 22 7.58 14.12 6.80
CA TRP A 22 6.21 14.62 6.76
C TRP A 22 5.53 14.26 5.44
N GLU A 23 4.20 14.28 5.41
CA GLU A 23 3.37 14.01 4.21
C GLU A 23 3.77 14.87 3.00
N ARG A 24 4.14 16.13 3.24
CA ARG A 24 4.57 17.09 2.21
C ARG A 24 6.02 16.92 1.75
N ASP A 25 6.81 16.10 2.43
CA ASP A 25 8.19 15.87 2.06
C ASP A 25 8.25 14.90 0.87
N SER A 26 9.28 15.02 0.02
CA SER A 26 9.49 14.06 -1.07
C SER A 26 9.74 12.66 -0.49
N MET A 27 9.07 11.64 -1.03
CA MET A 27 9.30 10.26 -0.63
C MET A 27 10.73 9.78 -0.93
N LEU A 28 11.44 10.44 -1.85
CA LEU A 28 12.85 10.16 -2.15
C LEU A 28 13.76 10.46 -0.96
N LEU A 29 13.33 11.25 0.03
CA LEU A 29 14.08 11.51 1.26
C LEU A 29 14.15 10.29 2.20
N GLN A 30 13.48 9.18 1.86
CA GLN A 30 13.67 7.88 2.50
C GLN A 30 15.01 7.24 2.09
N LEU A 31 15.51 7.56 0.89
CA LEU A 31 16.74 7.00 0.36
C LEU A 31 17.97 7.49 1.14
N PRO A 32 18.99 6.64 1.32
CA PRO A 32 20.25 7.08 1.90
C PRO A 32 20.88 8.18 1.01
N HIS A 33 21.59 9.11 1.64
CA HIS A 33 22.30 10.22 0.98
C HIS A 33 21.42 11.28 0.31
N PHE A 34 20.10 11.12 0.26
CA PHE A 34 19.21 12.13 -0.31
C PHE A 34 19.06 13.37 0.56
N THR A 35 19.22 14.54 -0.06
CA THR A 35 18.92 15.84 0.54
C THR A 35 17.67 16.45 -0.11
N LYS A 36 17.13 17.53 0.49
CA LYS A 36 15.97 18.23 -0.09
C LYS A 36 16.28 18.85 -1.44
N GLU A 37 17.51 19.32 -1.63
CA GLU A 37 18.00 19.89 -2.89
C GLU A 37 18.08 18.80 -3.97
N LEU A 38 18.59 17.62 -3.62
CA LEU A 38 18.64 16.50 -4.56
C LEU A 38 17.24 16.00 -4.92
N ALA A 39 16.36 15.83 -3.94
CA ALA A 39 14.98 15.42 -4.18
C ALA A 39 14.26 16.42 -5.10
N LYS A 40 14.47 17.72 -4.89
CA LYS A 40 13.94 18.77 -5.78
C LYS A 40 14.52 18.65 -7.19
N ARG A 41 15.83 18.42 -7.34
CA ARG A 41 16.48 18.20 -8.64
C ARG A 41 15.89 16.99 -9.38
N CYS A 42 15.59 15.91 -8.66
CA CYS A 42 14.90 14.73 -9.21
C CYS A 42 13.48 15.07 -9.70
N GLN A 43 12.72 15.86 -8.93
CA GLN A 43 11.37 16.29 -9.31
C GLN A 43 11.38 17.23 -10.53
N GLU A 44 12.39 18.09 -10.65
CA GLU A 44 12.56 19.03 -11.75
C GLU A 44 13.41 18.45 -12.91
N ASN A 45 13.64 17.13 -12.93
CA ASN A 45 14.46 16.47 -13.93
C ASN A 45 13.86 16.65 -15.35
N PRO A 46 14.63 17.16 -16.32
CA PRO A 46 14.13 17.36 -17.68
C PRO A 46 13.66 16.04 -18.33
N GLY A 47 12.50 16.07 -18.97
CA GLY A 47 11.97 14.94 -19.73
C GLY A 47 11.09 13.97 -18.93
N LYS A 48 11.48 13.63 -17.69
CA LYS A 48 10.67 12.82 -16.75
C LYS A 48 10.92 13.27 -15.32
N ASN A 49 9.87 13.71 -14.63
CA ASN A 49 9.92 13.96 -13.19
C ASN A 49 10.18 12.64 -12.46
N ILE A 50 11.11 12.66 -11.51
CA ILE A 50 11.41 11.51 -10.66
C ILE A 50 10.82 11.81 -9.29
N GLU A 51 9.67 11.20 -8.98
CA GLU A 51 8.92 11.47 -7.75
C GLU A 51 8.88 10.27 -6.82
N THR A 52 8.94 9.05 -7.38
CA THR A 52 8.87 7.79 -6.65
C THR A 52 10.16 6.98 -6.68
N ILE A 53 10.27 6.00 -5.78
CA ILE A 53 11.38 5.04 -5.79
C ILE A 53 11.39 4.25 -7.10
N PHE A 54 10.22 3.87 -7.62
CA PHE A 54 10.10 3.16 -8.89
C PHE A 54 10.59 4.01 -10.07
N ASP A 55 10.25 5.31 -10.11
CA ASP A 55 10.77 6.21 -11.16
C ASP A 55 12.30 6.22 -11.19
N LEU A 56 12.95 6.24 -10.03
CA LEU A 56 14.41 6.24 -9.91
C LEU A 56 15.04 4.90 -10.33
N VAL A 57 14.37 3.79 -10.04
CA VAL A 57 14.84 2.44 -10.42
C VAL A 57 14.73 2.24 -11.92
N GLU A 58 13.67 2.73 -12.54
CA GLU A 58 13.42 2.66 -13.99
C GLU A 58 14.36 3.55 -14.83
N MET A 59 15.09 4.48 -14.22
CA MET A 59 16.05 5.30 -14.95
C MET A 59 17.19 4.46 -15.52
N GLU A 60 17.64 4.84 -16.72
CA GLU A 60 18.87 4.32 -17.30
C GLU A 60 20.09 4.67 -16.42
N ASP A 61 21.07 3.78 -16.38
CA ASP A 61 22.23 3.89 -15.46
C ASP A 61 23.00 5.20 -15.64
N ASP A 62 23.25 5.61 -16.87
CA ASP A 62 24.01 6.82 -17.19
C ASP A 62 23.24 8.09 -16.79
N GLU A 63 21.93 8.13 -17.07
CA GLU A 63 21.04 9.24 -16.69
C GLU A 63 20.94 9.37 -15.16
N ARG A 64 20.77 8.23 -14.47
CA ARG A 64 20.72 8.19 -13.01
C ARG A 64 22.04 8.66 -12.39
N ARG A 65 23.18 8.23 -12.92
CA ARG A 65 24.50 8.67 -12.43
C ARG A 65 24.69 10.17 -12.59
N GLU A 66 24.35 10.72 -13.75
CA GLU A 66 24.42 12.16 -14.01
C GLU A 66 23.46 12.95 -13.11
N LEU A 67 22.23 12.46 -12.92
CA LEU A 67 21.23 13.11 -12.08
C LEU A 67 21.60 13.08 -10.59
N LEU A 68 22.18 11.99 -10.10
CA LEU A 68 22.48 11.84 -8.68
C LEU A 68 23.83 12.44 -8.30
N GLN A 69 24.83 12.41 -9.19
CA GLN A 69 26.20 12.90 -8.94
C GLN A 69 26.81 12.33 -7.65
N MET A 70 26.57 11.04 -7.40
CA MET A 70 27.03 10.32 -6.21
C MET A 70 28.20 9.39 -6.52
N SER A 71 28.97 9.05 -5.50
CA SER A 71 30.01 8.01 -5.61
C SER A 71 29.39 6.62 -5.78
N ASP A 72 30.15 5.67 -6.33
CA ASP A 72 29.70 4.27 -6.47
C ASP A 72 29.26 3.65 -5.13
N SER A 73 29.91 4.03 -4.02
CA SER A 73 29.53 3.55 -2.69
C SER A 73 28.14 4.02 -2.26
N GLN A 74 27.79 5.28 -2.57
CA GLN A 74 26.48 5.85 -2.24
C GLN A 74 25.39 5.30 -3.17
N LEU A 75 25.70 5.10 -4.45
CA LEU A 75 24.81 4.45 -5.40
C LEU A 75 24.52 2.99 -5.00
N LEU A 76 25.51 2.29 -4.46
CA LEU A 76 25.31 0.94 -3.92
C LEU A 76 24.37 0.94 -2.70
N ASP A 77 24.47 1.94 -1.82
CA ASP A 77 23.54 2.08 -0.69
C ASP A 77 22.11 2.37 -1.16
N ILE A 78 21.94 3.22 -2.19
CA ILE A 78 20.65 3.46 -2.83
C ILE A 78 20.10 2.16 -3.43
N ALA A 79 20.90 1.42 -4.19
CA ALA A 79 20.48 0.16 -4.79
C ALA A 79 20.03 -0.86 -3.73
N ARG A 80 20.73 -0.93 -2.59
CA ARG A 80 20.32 -1.78 -1.45
C ARG A 80 18.95 -1.39 -0.92
N PHE A 81 18.69 -0.09 -0.74
CA PHE A 81 17.39 0.40 -0.30
C PHE A 81 16.31 0.09 -1.34
N CYS A 82 16.52 0.44 -2.61
CA CYS A 82 15.55 0.23 -3.69
C CYS A 82 15.17 -1.25 -3.82
N ASN A 83 16.15 -2.14 -3.76
CA ASN A 83 15.87 -3.57 -3.75
C ASN A 83 14.97 -3.90 -2.57
N ARG A 84 15.20 -3.37 -1.36
CA ARG A 84 14.42 -3.69 -0.14
C ARG A 84 13.06 -2.98 -0.07
N PHE A 85 12.83 -1.97 -0.90
CA PHE A 85 11.58 -1.25 -0.97
C PHE A 85 10.43 -2.20 -1.39
N PRO A 86 9.23 -2.12 -0.79
CA PRO A 86 8.17 -3.08 -1.09
C PRO A 86 7.70 -3.01 -2.55
N ASN A 87 7.82 -4.13 -3.25
CA ASN A 87 7.15 -4.39 -4.52
C ASN A 87 6.22 -5.60 -4.34
N ILE A 88 4.91 -5.35 -4.23
CA ILE A 88 3.92 -6.35 -3.86
C ILE A 88 2.73 -6.26 -4.81
N ASP A 89 2.44 -7.37 -5.48
CA ASP A 89 1.22 -7.51 -6.26
C ASP A 89 0.06 -7.87 -5.33
N MET A 90 -1.07 -7.16 -5.50
CA MET A 90 -2.32 -7.46 -4.82
C MET A 90 -3.40 -7.87 -5.83
N ALA A 91 -3.98 -9.04 -5.59
CA ALA A 91 -5.19 -9.51 -6.25
C ALA A 91 -6.29 -9.70 -5.21
N TYR A 92 -7.55 -9.48 -5.59
CA TYR A 92 -8.69 -9.70 -4.70
C TYR A 92 -9.88 -10.31 -5.43
N GLU A 93 -10.74 -10.96 -4.66
CA GLU A 93 -11.96 -11.62 -5.12
C GLU A 93 -13.03 -11.52 -4.03
N VAL A 94 -14.25 -11.11 -4.41
CA VAL A 94 -15.42 -11.20 -3.51
C VAL A 94 -15.96 -12.62 -3.63
N LEU A 95 -15.84 -13.41 -2.56
CA LEU A 95 -16.32 -14.79 -2.57
C LEU A 95 -17.86 -14.79 -2.62
N ASP A 96 -18.42 -15.58 -3.52
CA ASP A 96 -19.87 -15.68 -3.76
C ASP A 96 -20.53 -14.31 -4.05
N GLY A 97 -19.80 -13.41 -4.71
CA GLY A 97 -20.24 -12.02 -4.91
C GLY A 97 -21.50 -11.82 -5.76
N GLU A 98 -22.00 -12.87 -6.40
CA GLU A 98 -23.28 -12.86 -7.14
C GLU A 98 -24.48 -13.09 -6.21
N ASN A 99 -24.26 -13.64 -5.01
CA ASN A 99 -25.32 -14.06 -4.07
C ASN A 99 -25.15 -13.36 -2.71
N VAL A 100 -25.18 -12.03 -2.71
CA VAL A 100 -25.09 -11.24 -1.48
C VAL A 100 -26.45 -10.63 -1.16
N ALA A 101 -27.11 -11.08 -0.11
CA ALA A 101 -28.33 -10.43 0.37
C ALA A 101 -28.05 -9.23 1.28
N ALA A 102 -29.02 -8.33 1.39
CA ALA A 102 -28.98 -7.23 2.33
C ALA A 102 -28.75 -7.71 3.77
N GLY A 103 -27.78 -7.13 4.46
CA GLY A 103 -27.42 -7.52 5.84
C GLY A 103 -26.60 -8.80 5.99
N GLU A 104 -26.24 -9.49 4.90
CA GLU A 104 -25.37 -10.68 4.95
C GLU A 104 -23.89 -10.34 5.04
N ASN A 105 -23.08 -11.33 5.39
CA ASN A 105 -21.63 -11.17 5.47
C ASN A 105 -20.98 -11.36 4.10
N ILE A 106 -20.22 -10.36 3.67
CA ILE A 106 -19.37 -10.38 2.48
C ILE A 106 -17.97 -10.81 2.90
N THR A 107 -17.39 -11.79 2.19
CA THR A 107 -15.99 -12.20 2.36
C THR A 107 -15.15 -11.76 1.17
N LEU A 108 -14.23 -10.83 1.41
CA LEU A 108 -13.21 -10.42 0.44
C LEU A 108 -11.93 -11.22 0.66
N GLN A 109 -11.52 -11.98 -0.35
CA GLN A 109 -10.28 -12.75 -0.35
C GLN A 109 -9.19 -11.98 -1.09
N VAL A 110 -8.15 -11.60 -0.35
CA VAL A 110 -6.97 -10.89 -0.89
C VAL A 110 -5.80 -11.85 -0.99
N THR A 111 -5.11 -11.85 -2.13
CA THR A 111 -3.85 -12.55 -2.36
C THR A 111 -2.75 -11.51 -2.57
N LEU A 112 -1.70 -11.61 -1.77
CA LEU A 112 -0.53 -10.72 -1.81
C LEU A 112 0.68 -11.55 -2.23
N GLU A 113 1.46 -11.05 -3.17
CA GLU A 113 2.69 -11.68 -3.64
C GLU A 113 3.81 -10.64 -3.77
N ARG A 114 4.88 -10.81 -2.99
CA ARG A 114 6.03 -9.90 -3.00
C ARG A 114 7.06 -10.38 -4.02
N ASP A 115 7.54 -9.45 -4.85
CA ASP A 115 8.77 -9.66 -5.60
C ASP A 115 9.99 -9.44 -4.69
N LEU A 116 10.85 -10.46 -4.62
CA LEU A 116 12.03 -10.45 -3.75
C LEU A 116 13.32 -10.15 -4.51
N ASP A 117 13.29 -9.98 -5.84
CA ASP A 117 14.46 -9.70 -6.67
C ASP A 117 15.64 -10.67 -6.38
N GLY A 118 15.32 -11.98 -6.33
CA GLY A 118 16.30 -13.03 -6.06
C GLY A 118 16.68 -13.24 -4.60
N ARG A 119 16.07 -12.53 -3.63
CA ARG A 119 16.30 -12.75 -2.19
C ARG A 119 15.43 -13.87 -1.62
N THR A 120 15.85 -14.37 -0.46
CA THR A 120 15.18 -15.46 0.27
C THR A 120 14.15 -14.95 1.28
N GLU A 121 14.42 -13.83 1.94
CA GLU A 121 13.63 -13.28 3.05
C GLU A 121 13.55 -11.75 3.01
N VAL A 122 12.54 -11.21 3.70
CA VAL A 122 12.39 -9.77 3.95
C VAL A 122 13.09 -9.47 5.26
N GLY A 123 14.11 -8.62 5.23
CA GLY A 123 14.79 -8.17 6.44
C GLY A 123 14.07 -6.99 7.13
N PRO A 124 14.67 -6.41 8.18
CA PRO A 124 14.10 -5.29 8.90
C PRO A 124 14.02 -4.03 8.04
N VAL A 125 13.04 -3.18 8.27
CA VAL A 125 12.81 -1.92 7.55
C VAL A 125 14.08 -1.06 7.53
N ASP A 126 14.45 -0.57 6.34
CA ASP A 126 15.48 0.44 6.19
C ASP A 126 14.91 1.81 6.60
N ALA A 127 15.19 2.19 7.85
CA ALA A 127 14.74 3.43 8.45
C ALA A 127 15.88 4.08 9.24
N LEU A 128 16.74 4.85 8.56
CA LEU A 128 17.95 5.45 9.14
C LEU A 128 17.67 6.38 10.33
N ARG A 129 16.47 6.96 10.40
CA ARG A 129 16.04 7.91 11.43
C ARG A 129 15.24 7.26 12.57
N TYR A 130 14.95 5.97 12.49
CA TYR A 130 14.21 5.24 13.52
C TYR A 130 15.16 4.56 14.51
N PRO A 131 14.99 4.72 15.83
CA PRO A 131 16.00 4.31 16.82
C PRO A 131 16.07 2.80 17.08
N LYS A 132 15.18 1.99 16.51
CA LYS A 132 15.08 0.55 16.76
C LYS A 132 14.96 -0.21 15.45
N ALA A 133 15.40 -1.47 15.43
CA ALA A 133 15.02 -2.38 14.35
C ALA A 133 13.49 -2.53 14.34
N LYS A 134 12.90 -2.50 13.15
CA LYS A 134 11.45 -2.60 12.94
C LYS A 134 11.20 -3.62 11.83
N GLU A 135 10.25 -4.52 12.07
CA GLU A 135 9.74 -5.41 11.04
C GLU A 135 8.62 -4.70 10.28
N GLU A 136 8.59 -4.94 8.97
CA GLU A 136 7.59 -4.38 8.08
C GLU A 136 6.20 -4.98 8.38
N GLY A 137 5.18 -4.12 8.48
CA GLY A 137 3.80 -4.56 8.71
C GLY A 137 2.79 -3.80 7.85
N TRP A 138 1.71 -4.49 7.52
CA TRP A 138 0.68 -3.98 6.61
C TRP A 138 -0.70 -3.99 7.24
N TRP A 139 -1.57 -3.10 6.78
CA TRP A 139 -3.00 -3.19 6.98
C TRP A 139 -3.70 -3.47 5.66
N LEU A 140 -4.63 -4.41 5.68
CA LEU A 140 -5.69 -4.47 4.68
C LEU A 140 -6.94 -3.83 5.30
N VAL A 141 -7.55 -2.89 4.59
CA VAL A 141 -8.73 -2.15 5.05
C VAL A 141 -9.78 -2.18 3.98
N VAL A 142 -11.02 -2.49 4.33
CA VAL A 142 -12.19 -2.26 3.47
C VAL A 142 -12.94 -1.07 4.02
N GLY A 143 -13.25 -0.10 3.16
CA GLY A 143 -14.00 1.09 3.53
C GLY A 143 -15.07 1.45 2.51
N ASP A 144 -16.07 2.19 2.97
CA ASP A 144 -16.98 2.97 2.13
C ASP A 144 -16.57 4.44 2.20
N THR A 145 -15.99 4.94 1.11
CA THR A 145 -15.50 6.31 0.99
C THR A 145 -16.62 7.34 1.04
N LYS A 146 -17.83 7.00 0.59
CA LYS A 146 -18.96 7.95 0.57
C LYS A 146 -19.46 8.24 1.98
N SER A 147 -19.53 7.21 2.83
CA SER A 147 -19.98 7.34 4.22
C SER A 147 -18.83 7.55 5.22
N ASN A 148 -17.57 7.52 4.75
CA ASN A 148 -16.37 7.57 5.57
C ASN A 148 -16.33 6.45 6.64
N GLN A 149 -16.82 5.27 6.28
CA GLN A 149 -16.95 4.13 7.18
C GLN A 149 -15.88 3.07 6.90
N LEU A 150 -15.14 2.69 7.93
CA LEU A 150 -14.26 1.53 7.92
C LEU A 150 -15.11 0.29 8.22
N LEU A 151 -15.13 -0.65 7.27
CA LEU A 151 -15.97 -1.85 7.30
C LEU A 151 -15.20 -3.08 7.80
N ALA A 152 -13.97 -3.26 7.35
CA ALA A 152 -13.08 -4.32 7.83
C ALA A 152 -11.64 -3.82 7.91
N ILE A 153 -10.86 -4.39 8.84
CA ILE A 153 -9.43 -4.12 8.96
C ILE A 153 -8.71 -5.37 9.46
N LYS A 154 -7.53 -5.67 8.87
CA LYS A 154 -6.68 -6.77 9.30
C LYS A 154 -5.21 -6.39 9.19
N ARG A 155 -4.43 -6.73 10.23
CA ARG A 155 -2.98 -6.60 10.22
C ARG A 155 -2.36 -7.80 9.51
N VAL A 156 -1.39 -7.57 8.64
CA VAL A 156 -0.70 -8.60 7.86
C VAL A 156 0.82 -8.42 8.00
N SER A 157 1.53 -9.52 8.19
CA SER A 157 2.98 -9.59 7.99
C SER A 157 3.20 -10.40 6.72
N LEU A 158 3.99 -9.87 5.78
CA LEU A 158 4.20 -10.46 4.46
C LEU A 158 5.68 -10.68 4.19
N GLN A 159 6.08 -11.94 4.12
CA GLN A 159 7.43 -12.34 3.69
C GLN A 159 7.48 -12.54 2.17
N ARG A 160 6.73 -13.52 1.63
CA ARG A 160 6.68 -13.80 0.19
C ARG A 160 5.26 -13.78 -0.37
N LYS A 161 4.36 -14.57 0.20
CA LYS A 161 2.98 -14.69 -0.26
C LYS A 161 2.05 -14.78 0.93
N ALA A 162 0.88 -14.17 0.83
CA ALA A 162 -0.18 -14.30 1.84
C ALA A 162 -1.55 -14.38 1.15
N LYS A 163 -2.46 -15.12 1.78
CA LYS A 163 -3.87 -15.18 1.39
C LYS A 163 -4.71 -14.82 2.61
N VAL A 164 -5.44 -13.72 2.54
CA VAL A 164 -6.10 -13.09 3.69
C VAL A 164 -7.57 -12.87 3.37
N LYS A 165 -8.45 -13.29 4.28
CA LYS A 165 -9.88 -12.98 4.23
C LYS A 165 -10.21 -11.79 5.13
N LEU A 166 -11.03 -10.88 4.60
CA LEU A 166 -11.68 -9.77 5.28
C LEU A 166 -13.19 -9.99 5.20
N ASP A 167 -13.86 -9.94 6.33
CA ASP A 167 -15.30 -10.16 6.44
C ASP A 167 -15.96 -8.86 6.89
N PHE A 168 -17.04 -8.46 6.21
CA PHE A 168 -17.83 -7.27 6.56
C PHE A 168 -19.29 -7.45 6.14
N THR A 169 -20.20 -6.73 6.79
CA THR A 169 -21.64 -6.86 6.53
C THR A 169 -22.09 -5.97 5.38
N ALA A 170 -22.87 -6.52 4.46
CA ALA A 170 -23.59 -5.79 3.44
C ALA A 170 -24.57 -4.79 4.09
N PRO A 171 -24.80 -3.62 3.50
CA PRO A 171 -25.79 -2.68 4.01
C PRO A 171 -27.21 -3.26 3.90
N ALA A 172 -28.16 -2.62 4.61
CA ALA A 172 -29.55 -3.04 4.60
C ALA A 172 -30.30 -2.67 3.30
N ASP A 173 -29.80 -1.67 2.57
CA ASP A 173 -30.35 -1.25 1.29
C ASP A 173 -29.76 -2.04 0.12
N THR A 174 -30.61 -2.41 -0.82
CA THR A 174 -30.24 -3.22 -2.00
C THR A 174 -29.60 -2.38 -3.11
N GLY A 175 -29.12 -3.06 -4.15
CA GLY A 175 -28.48 -2.52 -5.34
C GLY A 175 -26.96 -2.47 -5.25
N LYS A 176 -26.35 -1.93 -6.31
CA LYS A 176 -24.90 -1.86 -6.46
C LYS A 176 -24.25 -0.95 -5.42
N LYS A 177 -23.42 -1.53 -4.56
CA LYS A 177 -22.61 -0.83 -3.54
C LYS A 177 -21.16 -0.75 -3.99
N SER A 178 -20.51 0.38 -3.71
CA SER A 178 -19.10 0.62 -4.03
C SER A 178 -18.29 0.66 -2.74
N TYR A 179 -17.18 -0.04 -2.75
CA TYR A 179 -16.23 -0.11 -1.64
C TYR A 179 -14.82 0.12 -2.15
N THR A 180 -13.91 0.37 -1.23
CA THR A 180 -12.50 0.49 -1.51
C THR A 180 -11.71 -0.45 -0.61
N LEU A 181 -10.80 -1.22 -1.22
CA LEU A 181 -9.76 -1.99 -0.56
C LEU A 181 -8.47 -1.16 -0.52
N TYR A 182 -7.96 -0.92 0.68
CA TYR A 182 -6.66 -0.28 0.92
C TYR A 182 -5.66 -1.31 1.43
N PHE A 183 -4.44 -1.25 0.89
CA PHE A 183 -3.28 -1.97 1.39
C PHE A 183 -2.23 -0.96 1.83
N MET A 184 -2.12 -0.76 3.14
CA MET A 184 -1.34 0.34 3.74
C MET A 184 -0.11 -0.20 4.46
N CYS A 185 1.06 0.31 4.11
CA CYS A 185 2.30 0.04 4.83
C CYS A 185 2.32 0.80 6.16
N ASP A 186 3.09 0.31 7.14
CA ASP A 186 3.33 1.04 8.39
C ASP A 186 4.70 1.70 8.47
N SER A 187 5.52 1.51 7.43
CA SER A 187 6.97 1.68 7.47
C SER A 187 7.53 2.50 6.34
N TYR A 188 7.02 2.35 5.12
CA TYR A 188 7.51 3.03 3.92
C TYR A 188 6.41 3.91 3.34
N LEU A 189 6.79 5.07 2.80
CA LEU A 189 5.88 5.94 2.05
C LEU A 189 5.95 5.58 0.56
N GLY A 190 4.81 5.65 -0.13
CA GLY A 190 4.73 5.47 -1.58
C GLY A 190 4.57 4.02 -2.06
N CYS A 191 4.21 3.11 -1.16
CA CYS A 191 3.90 1.70 -1.50
C CYS A 191 2.48 1.29 -1.10
N ASP A 192 1.65 2.25 -0.68
CA ASP A 192 0.24 2.03 -0.40
C ASP A 192 -0.55 1.83 -1.69
N GLN A 193 -1.55 0.96 -1.66
CA GLN A 193 -2.38 0.66 -2.84
C GLN A 193 -3.87 0.77 -2.51
N GLU A 194 -4.64 1.26 -3.48
CA GLU A 194 -6.09 1.44 -3.38
C GLU A 194 -6.81 0.83 -4.58
N TYR A 195 -7.82 0.00 -4.33
CA TYR A 195 -8.66 -0.60 -5.37
C TYR A 195 -10.14 -0.43 -5.05
N SER A 196 -10.86 0.22 -5.95
CA SER A 196 -12.33 0.28 -5.90
C SER A 196 -12.93 -1.02 -6.43
N PHE A 197 -13.94 -1.55 -5.73
CA PHE A 197 -14.73 -2.68 -6.17
C PHE A 197 -16.20 -2.47 -5.87
N THR A 198 -17.07 -3.28 -6.48
CA THR A 198 -18.52 -3.17 -6.29
C THR A 198 -19.14 -4.52 -6.01
N VAL A 199 -20.17 -4.53 -5.17
CA VAL A 199 -20.98 -5.72 -4.88
C VAL A 199 -22.43 -5.35 -5.15
N ASP A 200 -23.17 -6.23 -5.85
CA ASP A 200 -24.60 -6.04 -6.06
C ASP A 200 -25.38 -6.71 -4.93
N VAL A 201 -25.98 -5.90 -4.06
CA VAL A 201 -26.70 -6.40 -2.88
C VAL A 201 -28.14 -6.65 -3.26
N LYS A 202 -28.58 -7.90 -3.19
CA LYS A 202 -29.93 -8.34 -3.55
C LYS A 202 -30.87 -8.29 -2.34
N ASP A 203 -32.17 -8.28 -2.62
CA ASP A 203 -33.18 -8.43 -1.58
C ASP A 203 -33.12 -9.84 -1.00
N ALA A 204 -33.22 -9.99 0.32
CA ALA A 204 -33.20 -11.29 0.98
C ALA A 204 -34.35 -12.19 0.50
N ALA A 205 -35.52 -11.60 0.21
CA ALA A 205 -36.67 -12.35 -0.31
C ALA A 205 -36.45 -12.92 -1.72
N ALA A 206 -35.47 -12.43 -2.47
CA ALA A 206 -35.17 -12.93 -3.82
C ALA A 206 -34.45 -14.28 -3.81
N PHE A 207 -33.85 -14.68 -2.68
CA PHE A 207 -33.18 -15.96 -2.52
C PHE A 207 -34.14 -17.06 -2.02
N ASP A 208 -35.27 -16.70 -1.40
CA ASP A 208 -36.29 -17.65 -0.91
C ASP A 208 -37.19 -18.20 -2.04
N GLU A 209 -37.17 -17.61 -3.26
CA GLU A 209 -38.00 -18.05 -4.40
C GLU A 209 -37.30 -19.06 -5.34
N GLU A 210 -35.99 -19.32 -5.17
CA GLU A 210 -35.21 -20.24 -6.02
C GLU A 210 -35.01 -21.66 -5.42
N ASP A 211 -35.51 -21.93 -4.21
CA ASP A 211 -35.44 -23.22 -3.50
C ASP A 211 -36.74 -24.06 -3.56
#